data_AF-A0A0F2JFG4-F1
#
_entry.id   AF-A0A0F2JFG4-F1
#
_cell.length_a   1.000
_cell.length_b   1.000
_cell.length_c   1.000
_cell.angle_alpha   90.00
_cell.angle_beta   90.00
_cell.angle_gamma   90.00
#
_symmetry.space_group_name_H-M   'P 1'
#
loop_
_entity.id
_entity.type
_entity.pdbx_description
1 polymer ?
#
loop_
_entity_poly.entity_id
_entity_poly.type
_entity_poly.pdbx_seq_one_letter_code
_entity_poly.pdbx_strand_id
1 'polypeptide(L)' 'MEKSHGAFFIWPEAFQAGVEAAGGKGWNLGRLERYGFRVPSGGVLAAVSYQSFIKENNLLEDTGKITQSVTISNIGEKPF' A
#
# COMPACT_ATOMS: atom_id res chain seq x y z
N MET A 1 19.77 -11.90 1.65
CA MET A 1 19.36 -11.92 0.24
C MET A 1 18.15 -11.01 0.12
N GLU A 2 18.34 -9.77 -0.30
CA GLU A 2 17.21 -8.86 -0.58
C GLU A 2 16.43 -9.42 -1.76
N LYS A 3 15.23 -9.93 -1.48
CA LYS A 3 14.25 -10.12 -2.55
C LYS A 3 13.93 -8.73 -3.08
N SER A 4 14.23 -8.49 -4.35
CA SER A 4 13.65 -7.36 -5.06
C SER A 4 12.13 -7.60 -5.10
N HIS A 5 11.41 -7.00 -4.16
CA HIS A 5 9.96 -7.05 -4.13
C HIS A 5 9.51 -6.07 -5.21
N GLY A 6 8.87 -6.58 -6.27
CA GLY A 6 8.38 -5.74 -7.36
C GLY A 6 7.57 -4.56 -6.81
N ALA A 7 7.89 -3.34 -7.27
CA ALA A 7 7.19 -2.13 -6.86
C ALA A 7 5.73 -2.09 -7.34
N PHE A 8 5.42 -2.87 -8.38
CA PHE A 8 4.09 -2.99 -8.96
C PHE A 8 3.83 -4.45 -9.30
N PHE A 9 2.62 -4.92 -9.01
CA PHE A 9 2.15 -6.25 -9.36
C PHE A 9 0.96 -6.16 -10.30
N ILE A 10 1.03 -6.77 -11.48
CA ILE A 10 -0.18 -7.05 -12.27
C ILE A 10 -1.04 -8.09 -11.53
N TRP A 11 -2.32 -8.24 -11.87
CA TRP A 11 -3.26 -9.12 -11.15
C TRP A 11 -2.77 -10.56 -10.89
N PRO A 12 -2.13 -11.27 -11.84
CA PRO A 12 -1.58 -12.59 -11.56
C PRO A 12 -0.48 -12.55 -10.50
N GLU A 13 0.38 -11.52 -10.55
CA GLU A 13 1.47 -11.33 -9.59
C GLU A 13 0.91 -10.93 -8.22
N ALA A 14 -0.11 -10.07 -8.17
CA ALA A 14 -0.74 -9.62 -6.93
C ALA A 14 -1.37 -10.79 -6.16
N PHE A 15 -1.93 -11.76 -6.88
CA PHE A 15 -2.41 -13.01 -6.30
C PHE A 15 -1.27 -13.83 -5.66
N GLN A 16 -0.12 -13.93 -6.33
CA GLN A 16 1.06 -14.67 -5.82
C GLN A 16 1.76 -13.95 -4.67
N ALA A 17 1.81 -12.61 -4.72
CA ALA A 17 2.45 -11.76 -3.72
C ALA A 17 1.73 -11.78 -2.36
N GLY A 18 0.44 -12.09 -2.35
CA GLY A 18 -0.35 -12.18 -1.11
C GLY A 18 -0.76 -10.83 -0.54
N VAL A 19 -1.59 -10.88 0.49
CA VAL A 19 -2.20 -9.69 1.13
C VAL A 19 -1.19 -8.77 1.80
N GLU A 20 -0.05 -9.28 2.27
CA GLU A 20 0.99 -8.45 2.91
C GLU A 20 1.64 -7.48 1.92
N ALA A 21 1.86 -7.93 0.69
CA ALA A 21 2.51 -7.11 -0.34
C ALA A 21 1.52 -6.34 -1.23
N ALA A 22 0.38 -6.95 -1.58
CA ALA A 22 -0.62 -6.38 -2.49
C ALA A 22 -1.83 -5.72 -1.78
N GLY A 23 -1.93 -5.88 -0.45
CA GLY A 23 -3.12 -5.49 0.32
C GLY A 23 -4.33 -6.41 0.05
N GLY A 24 -5.35 -6.32 0.91
CA GLY A 24 -6.56 -7.14 0.80
C GLY A 24 -7.36 -6.93 -0.50
N LYS A 25 -7.38 -5.69 -1.01
CA LYS A 25 -8.10 -5.36 -2.26
C LYS A 25 -7.33 -5.82 -3.50
N GLY A 26 -6.04 -5.51 -3.59
CA GLY A 26 -5.19 -5.91 -4.72
C GLY A 26 -5.11 -7.43 -4.86
N TRP A 27 -4.92 -8.13 -3.75
CA TRP A 27 -4.94 -9.60 -3.72
C TRP A 27 -6.30 -10.16 -4.16
N ASN A 28 -7.42 -9.58 -3.72
CA ASN A 28 -8.75 -10.03 -4.12
C ASN A 28 -9.03 -9.80 -5.62
N LEU A 29 -8.56 -8.71 -6.21
CA LEU A 29 -8.66 -8.47 -7.66
C LEU A 29 -7.86 -9.53 -8.45
N GLY A 30 -6.63 -9.84 -8.03
CA GLY A 30 -5.85 -10.93 -8.60
C GLY A 30 -6.54 -12.29 -8.49
N ARG A 31 -7.21 -12.54 -7.35
CA ARG A 31 -8.00 -13.74 -7.12
C ARG A 31 -9.22 -13.83 -8.04
N LEU A 32 -9.93 -12.72 -8.28
CA LEU A 32 -11.07 -12.67 -9.21
C LEU A 32 -10.64 -12.95 -10.65
N GLU A 33 -9.55 -12.34 -11.10
CA GLU A 33 -9.01 -12.58 -12.45
C GLU A 33 -8.59 -14.05 -12.62
N ARG A 34 -7.89 -14.63 -11.63
CA ARG A 34 -7.51 -16.05 -11.63
C ARG A 34 -8.72 -16.99 -11.77
N TYR A 35 -9.86 -16.62 -11.20
CA TYR A 35 -11.10 -17.40 -11.30
C TYR A 35 -11.94 -17.08 -12.54
N GLY A 36 -11.42 -16.29 -13.48
CA GLY A 36 -12.04 -16.05 -14.78
C GLY A 36 -13.09 -14.94 -14.79
N PHE A 37 -13.21 -14.15 -13.71
CA PHE A 37 -14.03 -12.94 -13.75
C PHE A 37 -13.39 -11.89 -14.66
N ARG A 38 -14.22 -11.11 -15.34
CA ARG A 38 -13.75 -9.98 -16.15
C ARG A 38 -13.35 -8.82 -15.23
N VAL A 39 -12.07 -8.78 -14.89
CA VAL A 39 -11.45 -7.66 -14.16
C VAL A 39 -10.80 -6.72 -15.18
N PRO A 40 -10.96 -5.39 -15.06
CA PRO A 40 -10.24 -4.45 -15.90
C PRO A 40 -8.72 -4.66 -15.79
N SER A 41 -8.01 -4.60 -16.91
CA SER A 41 -6.54 -4.73 -16.91
C SER A 41 -5.90 -3.72 -15.97
N GLY A 42 -4.96 -4.17 -15.15
CA GLY A 42 -4.31 -3.32 -14.18
C GLY A 42 -3.42 -4.09 -13.21
N GLY A 43 -3.11 -3.42 -12.10
CA GLY A 43 -2.27 -3.94 -11.04
C GLY A 43 -2.32 -3.06 -9.80
N VAL A 44 -1.47 -3.38 -8.83
CA VAL A 44 -1.37 -2.69 -7.55
C VAL A 44 0.07 -2.32 -7.25
N LEU A 45 0.30 -1.12 -6.74
CA LEU A 45 1.58 -0.74 -6.16
C LEU A 45 1.78 -1.50 -4.86
N ALA A 46 2.94 -2.14 -4.73
CA ALA A 46 3.24 -2.96 -3.57
C ALA A 46 3.41 -2.10 -2.31
N ALA A 47 3.18 -2.70 -1.14
CA ALA A 47 3.38 -2.04 0.15
C ALA A 47 4.82 -1.48 0.30
N VAL A 48 5.81 -2.15 -0.29
CA VAL A 48 7.21 -1.69 -0.29
C VAL A 48 7.37 -0.34 -1.00
N SER A 49 6.57 -0.04 -2.03
CA SER A 49 6.64 1.26 -2.72
C SER A 49 6.19 2.40 -1.82
N TYR A 50 5.16 2.17 -1.00
CA TYR A 50 4.76 3.15 0.01
C TYR A 50 5.86 3.31 1.08
N GLN A 51 6.45 2.21 1.55
CA GLN A 51 7.55 2.27 2.53
C GLN A 51 8.76 3.04 2.00
N SER A 52 9.17 2.78 0.74
CA SER A 52 10.24 3.53 0.08
C SER A 52 9.90 5.01 -0.05
N PHE A 53 8.69 5.34 -0.50
CA PHE A 53 8.24 6.73 -0.60
C PHE A 53 8.31 7.46 0.75
N ILE A 54 7.80 6.85 1.82
CA ILE A 54 7.84 7.44 3.16
C ILE A 54 9.28 7.63 3.66
N LYS A 55 10.15 6.64 3.43
CA LYS A 55 11.55 6.69 3.86
C LYS A 55 12.36 7.73 3.08
N GLU A 56 12.27 7.74 1.76
CA GLU A 56 13.06 8.63 0.90
C GLU A 56 12.68 10.11 1.07
N ASN A 57 11.44 10.38 1.48
CA ASN A 57 10.95 11.73 1.73
C ASN A 57 11.01 12.13 3.22
N ASN A 58 11.62 11.33 4.10
CA ASN A 58 11.71 11.55 5.55
C ASN A 58 10.35 11.77 6.25
N LEU A 59 9.25 11.31 5.64
CA LEU A 59 7.89 11.55 6.14
C LEU A 59 7.56 10.78 7.42
N LEU A 60 8.40 9.80 7.74
CA LEU A 60 8.24 8.91 8.88
C LEU A 60 8.42 9.66 10.22
N GLU A 61 9.33 10.65 10.26
CA GLU A 61 9.51 11.51 11.43
C GLU A 61 8.36 12.51 11.57
N ASP A 62 7.97 13.16 10.47
CA ASP A 62 6.90 14.16 10.46
C ASP A 62 5.54 13.56 10.83
N THR A 63 5.22 12.39 10.27
CA THR A 63 4.01 11.64 10.63
C THR A 63 4.02 11.24 12.11
N GLY A 64 5.19 10.87 12.66
CA GLY A 64 5.36 10.60 14.08
C GLY A 64 5.05 11.82 14.97
N LYS A 65 5.62 12.99 14.65
CA LYS A 65 5.39 14.26 15.37
C LYS A 65 3.91 14.64 15.34
N ILE A 66 3.28 14.58 14.16
CA ILE A 66 1.86 14.92 14.00
C ILE A 66 1.00 13.96 14.83
N THR A 67 1.26 12.65 14.75
CA THR A 67 0.47 11.64 15.49
C THR A 67 0.50 11.87 17.00
N GLN A 68 1.62 12.32 17.56
CA GLN A 68 1.73 12.67 18.98
C GLN A 68 0.91 13.91 19.38
N SER A 69 0.70 14.84 18.44
CA SER A 69 -0.07 16.07 18.66
C SER A 69 -1.58 15.90 18.42
N VAL A 70 -2.00 14.84 17.73
CA VAL A 70 -3.41 14.56 17.45
C VAL A 70 -4.08 13.99 18.70
N THR A 71 -5.19 14.60 19.09
CA THR A 71 -6.06 14.21 20.19
C THR A 71 -7.49 14.07 19.67
N ILE A 72 -8.36 13.40 20.43
CA ILE A 72 -9.79 13.33 20.10
C ILE A 72 -10.39 14.73 19.97
N SER A 73 -9.91 15.68 20.77
CA SER A 73 -10.44 17.05 20.83
C SER A 73 -10.05 17.92 19.63
N ASN A 74 -9.00 17.57 18.87
CA ASN A 74 -8.52 18.37 17.74
C ASN A 74 -8.64 17.64 16.38
N ILE A 75 -9.30 16.48 16.35
CA ILE A 75 -9.47 15.71 15.13
C ILE A 75 -10.36 16.47 14.14
N GLY A 76 -9.83 16.76 12.94
CA GLY A 76 -10.54 17.53 11.90
C GLY A 76 -10.26 19.04 11.91
N GLU A 77 -9.53 19.54 12.91
CA GLU A 77 -9.00 20.91 12.87
C GLU A 77 -7.77 20.94 11.94
N LYS A 78 -7.67 21.99 11.09
CA LYS A 78 -6.47 22.18 10.27
C LYS A 78 -5.34 22.74 11.16
N PRO A 79 -4.16 22.10 11.20
CA PRO A 79 -2.99 22.77 11.74
C PRO A 79 -2.69 24.00 10.88
N PHE A 80 -2.36 25.11 11.55
CA PHE A 80 -2.10 26.43 10.96
C PHE A 80 -0.96 26.43 9.94
#